data_AF-A0A8T7J9B2-F1
#
_entry.id   AF-A0A8T7J9B2-F1
#
_cell.length_a   1.000
_cell.length_b   1.000
_cell.length_c   1.000
_cell.angle_alpha   90.00
_cell.angle_beta   90.00
_cell.angle_gamma   90.00
#
_symmetry.space_group_name_H-M   'P 1'
#
loop_
_entity.id
_entity.type
_entity.pdbx_description
1 polymer ?
#
loop_
_entity_poly.entity_id
_entity_poly.type
_entity_poly.pdbx_seq_one_letter_code
_entity_poly.pdbx_strand_id
1 'polypeptide(L)'
;MRHIISSIAGSVGPSHAFVHIKDIAYPVSVFGLNIQPDDLVHSDRHGAVVIPAEYVAELDRAIDKLLASERVILDRAKGKSMSFEDFESAWSAFEQARV
;
A
#
# COMPACT_ATOMS: atom_id res chain seq x y z
N MET A 1 -7.18 -17.35 -18.18
CA MET A 1 -6.69 -16.52 -17.07
C MET A 1 -5.20 -16.27 -17.29
N ARG A 2 -4.75 -15.01 -17.38
CA ARG A 2 -3.31 -14.72 -17.41
C ARG A 2 -2.82 -14.77 -15.98
N HIS A 3 -1.94 -15.71 -15.65
CA HIS A 3 -1.22 -15.71 -14.39
C HIS A 3 -0.21 -14.57 -14.44
N ILE A 4 -0.58 -13.42 -13.90
CA ILE A 4 0.33 -12.29 -13.73
C ILE A 4 1.13 -12.58 -12.46
N ILE A 5 2.43 -12.83 -12.61
CA ILE A 5 3.36 -12.85 -11.48
C ILE A 5 3.74 -11.39 -11.23
N SER A 6 3.53 -10.91 -10.01
CA SER A 6 3.99 -9.59 -9.58
C SER A 6 5.34 -9.71 -8.87
N SER A 7 6.27 -8.81 -9.19
CA SER A 7 7.58 -8.74 -8.56
C SER A 7 7.93 -7.28 -8.26
N ILE A 8 8.55 -7.04 -7.12
CA ILE A 8 9.16 -5.76 -6.75
C ILE A 8 10.67 -5.96 -6.59
N ALA A 9 11.46 -5.03 -7.14
CA ALA A 9 12.91 -5.07 -7.08
C ALA A 9 13.48 -3.65 -7.13
N GLY A 10 14.65 -3.44 -6.51
CA GLY A 10 15.31 -2.13 -6.53
C GLY A 10 15.87 -1.72 -7.89
N SER A 11 16.13 -2.69 -8.76
CA SER A 11 16.56 -2.46 -10.14
C SER A 11 16.36 -3.71 -11.00
N VAL A 12 16.41 -3.52 -12.32
CA VAL A 12 16.50 -4.62 -13.29
C VAL A 12 17.97 -4.88 -13.57
N GLY A 13 18.39 -6.14 -13.47
CA GLY A 13 19.74 -6.58 -13.77
C GLY A 13 19.75 -7.82 -14.67
N PRO A 14 20.87 -8.11 -15.35
CA PRO A 14 21.02 -9.34 -16.13
C PRO A 14 20.96 -10.58 -15.22
N SER A 15 20.42 -11.67 -15.75
CA SER A 15 20.37 -12.96 -15.06
C SER A 15 21.76 -13.59 -14.87
N HIS A 16 21.90 -14.48 -13.87
CA HIS A 16 23.13 -15.17 -13.40
C HIS A 16 24.00 -14.42 -12.38
N ALA A 17 23.39 -13.67 -11.46
CA ALA A 17 24.10 -13.16 -10.30
C ALA A 17 24.84 -14.30 -9.59
N PHE A 18 26.09 -14.06 -9.18
CA PHE A 18 26.88 -15.01 -8.38
C PHE A 18 26.29 -15.04 -6.96
N VAL A 19 25.25 -15.86 -6.77
CA VAL A 19 24.50 -15.97 -5.51
C VAL A 19 24.85 -17.25 -4.77
N HIS A 20 24.93 -17.15 -3.45
CA HIS A 20 25.06 -18.29 -2.54
C HIS A 20 23.98 -18.14 -1.46
N ILE A 21 23.12 -19.14 -1.34
CA ILE A 21 22.09 -19.18 -0.31
C ILE A 21 22.78 -19.40 1.03
N LYS A 22 22.64 -18.44 1.95
CA LYS A 22 23.18 -18.55 3.30
C LYS A 22 22.20 -19.24 4.24
N ASP A 23 20.95 -18.77 4.24
CA ASP A 23 19.91 -19.21 5.15
C ASP A 23 18.53 -19.15 4.47
N ILE A 24 17.56 -19.87 5.04
CA ILE A 24 16.15 -19.91 4.61
C ILE A 24 15.30 -19.65 5.86
N ALA A 25 14.18 -18.93 5.71
CA ALA A 25 13.34 -18.51 6.83
C ALA A 25 14.15 -17.76 7.91
N TYR A 26 15.01 -16.84 7.45
CA TYR A 26 15.84 -15.99 8.30
C TYR A 26 15.41 -14.53 8.18
N PRO A 27 15.44 -13.73 9.26
CA PRO A 27 15.09 -12.32 9.20
C PRO A 27 15.98 -11.51 8.26
N VAL A 28 15.39 -10.64 7.46
CA VAL A 28 16.12 -9.81 6.48
C VAL A 28 15.80 -8.33 6.63
N SER A 29 16.72 -7.48 6.18
CA SER A 29 16.49 -6.05 6.00
C SER A 29 16.64 -5.69 4.52
N VAL A 30 15.59 -5.13 3.92
CA VAL A 30 15.53 -4.80 2.49
C VAL A 30 15.10 -3.35 2.34
N PHE A 31 15.97 -2.48 1.82
CA PHE A 31 15.71 -1.03 1.71
C PHE A 31 15.23 -0.37 3.02
N GLY A 32 15.72 -0.83 4.17
CA GLY A 32 15.31 -0.35 5.50
C GLY A 32 14.05 -1.00 6.07
N LEU A 33 13.40 -1.89 5.32
CA LEU A 33 12.28 -2.70 5.79
C LEU A 33 12.81 -3.97 6.46
N ASN A 34 12.52 -4.14 7.75
CA ASN A 34 12.85 -5.37 8.48
C ASN A 34 11.70 -6.37 8.33
N ILE A 35 12.00 -7.58 7.86
CA ILE A 35 11.02 -8.61 7.54
C ILE A 35 11.44 -9.89 8.27
N GLN A 36 10.53 -10.43 9.07
CA GLN A 36 10.63 -11.73 9.70
C GLN A 36 9.96 -12.80 8.81
N PRO A 37 10.33 -14.08 8.97
CA PRO A 37 9.52 -15.17 8.45
C PRO A 37 8.06 -15.02 8.89
N ASP A 38 7.13 -15.34 7.98
CA ASP A 38 5.68 -15.28 8.18
C ASP A 38 5.06 -13.88 8.36
N ASP A 39 5.83 -12.80 8.21
CA ASP A 39 5.30 -11.44 8.16
C ASP A 39 4.37 -11.23 6.95
N LEU A 40 3.27 -10.50 7.17
CA LEU A 40 2.38 -10.07 6.09
C LEU A 40 2.97 -8.83 5.41
N VAL A 41 3.43 -8.98 4.17
CA VAL A 41 3.99 -7.87 3.37
C VAL A 41 3.03 -7.47 2.27
N HIS A 42 2.61 -6.20 2.26
CA HIS A 42 1.92 -5.60 1.13
C HIS A 42 2.94 -4.89 0.23
N SER A 43 2.81 -5.03 -1.09
CA SER A 43 3.62 -4.29 -2.05
C SER A 43 2.82 -3.86 -3.27
N ASP A 44 3.12 -2.68 -3.77
CA ASP A 44 2.50 -2.07 -4.94
C ASP A 44 3.50 -1.15 -5.67
N ARG A 45 2.99 -0.24 -6.52
CA ARG A 45 3.85 0.71 -7.26
C ARG A 45 4.53 1.76 -6.37
N HIS A 46 4.07 1.97 -5.14
CA HIS A 46 4.62 2.92 -4.19
C HIS A 46 5.72 2.31 -3.33
N GLY A 47 5.80 0.98 -3.24
CA GLY A 47 6.84 0.27 -2.51
C GLY A 47 6.30 -0.96 -1.79
N ALA A 48 6.82 -1.22 -0.60
CA ALA A 48 6.38 -2.32 0.26
C ALA A 48 6.30 -1.88 1.73
N VAL A 49 5.39 -2.52 2.47
CA VAL A 49 5.21 -2.32 3.92
C VAL A 49 4.93 -3.66 4.59
N VAL A 50 5.49 -3.84 5.79
CA VAL A 50 5.15 -4.95 6.67
C VAL A 50 3.94 -4.54 7.49
N ILE A 51 2.89 -5.36 7.48
CA ILE A 51 1.67 -5.16 8.26
C ILE A 51 1.83 -5.94 9.57
N PRO A 52 1.85 -5.26 10.74
CA PRO A 52 1.91 -5.95 12.02
C PRO A 52 0.70 -6.86 12.24
N ALA A 53 0.94 -8.06 12.77
CA ALA A 53 -0.08 -9.09 12.93
C ALA A 53 -1.29 -8.63 13.78
N GLU A 54 -1.04 -7.77 14.78
CA GLU A 54 -2.06 -7.20 15.66
C GLU A 54 -3.13 -6.37 14.92
N TYR A 55 -2.80 -5.80 13.76
CA TYR A 55 -3.74 -5.00 12.96
C TYR A 55 -4.51 -5.80 11.91
N VAL A 56 -4.15 -7.07 11.66
CA VAL A 56 -4.72 -7.86 10.57
C VAL A 56 -6.23 -8.03 10.74
N ALA A 57 -6.71 -8.26 11.96
CA ALA A 57 -8.14 -8.42 12.25
C ALA A 57 -8.96 -7.15 12.02
N GLU A 58 -8.33 -5.98 12.05
CA GLU A 58 -9.00 -4.68 11.86
C GLU A 58 -8.86 -4.14 10.43
N LEU A 59 -7.98 -4.75 9.63
CA LEU A 59 -7.54 -4.20 8.35
C LEU A 59 -8.71 -4.00 7.38
N ASP A 60 -9.61 -4.96 7.26
CA ASP A 60 -10.78 -4.88 6.38
C ASP A 60 -11.64 -3.66 6.70
N ARG A 61 -11.98 -3.49 7.98
CA ARG A 61 -12.77 -2.33 8.46
C ARG A 61 -12.04 -1.02 8.24
N ALA A 62 -10.73 -0.99 8.45
CA ALA A 62 -9.91 0.20 8.25
C ALA A 62 -9.84 0.59 6.76
N ILE A 63 -9.71 -0.39 5.87
CA ILE A 63 -9.73 -0.18 4.41
C ILE A 63 -11.10 0.38 3.98
N ASP A 64 -12.20 -0.20 4.46
CA ASP A 64 -13.55 0.28 4.13
C ASP A 64 -13.76 1.73 4.59
N LYS A 65 -13.31 2.08 5.81
CA LYS A 65 -13.36 3.45 6.31
C LYS A 65 -12.54 4.40 5.43
N LEU A 66 -11.30 4.02 5.08
CA LEU A 66 -10.42 4.80 4.22
C LEU A 66 -11.09 5.06 2.87
N LEU A 67 -11.54 4.01 2.18
CA LEU A 67 -12.19 4.11 0.88
C LEU A 67 -13.45 4.97 0.93
N ALA A 68 -14.28 4.82 1.97
CA ALA A 68 -15.47 5.64 2.15
C ALA A 68 -15.12 7.13 2.34
N SER A 69 -14.09 7.42 3.14
CA SER A 69 -13.64 8.80 3.36
C SER A 69 -13.07 9.42 2.07
N GLU A 70 -12.14 8.74 1.39
CA GLU A 70 -11.50 9.25 0.17
C GLU A 70 -12.50 9.52 -0.96
N ARG A 71 -13.55 8.69 -1.02
CA ARG A 71 -14.59 8.80 -2.05
C ARG A 71 -15.32 10.14 -2.00
N VAL A 72 -15.43 10.77 -0.82
CA VAL A 72 -16.03 12.12 -0.67
C VAL A 72 -15.32 13.15 -1.54
N ILE A 73 -14.00 13.09 -1.62
CA ILE A 73 -13.19 13.99 -2.45
C ILE A 73 -13.08 13.45 -3.88
N LEU A 74 -12.74 12.17 -4.04
CA LEU A 74 -12.43 11.59 -5.35
C LEU A 74 -13.65 11.61 -6.29
N ASP A 75 -14.86 11.39 -5.79
CA ASP A 75 -16.06 11.42 -6.64
C ASP A 75 -16.39 12.85 -7.08
N ARG A 76 -16.05 13.88 -6.29
CA ARG A 76 -16.17 15.28 -6.71
C ARG A 76 -15.11 15.67 -7.73
N ALA A 77 -13.87 15.23 -7.53
CA ALA A 77 -12.74 15.49 -8.43
C ALA A 77 -12.87 14.79 -9.81
N LYS A 78 -13.70 13.74 -9.91
CA LYS A 78 -14.04 13.13 -11.22
C LYS A 78 -14.90 14.04 -12.10
N GLY A 79 -15.53 15.09 -11.54
CA GLY A 79 -16.20 16.13 -12.31
C GLY A 79 -15.21 16.94 -13.15
N LYS A 80 -15.63 17.42 -14.33
CA LYS A 80 -14.73 18.15 -15.27
C LYS A 80 -14.19 19.48 -14.74
N SER A 81 -14.78 20.02 -13.67
CA SER A 81 -14.36 21.26 -13.01
C SER A 81 -14.84 21.28 -11.56
N MET A 82 -13.98 21.75 -10.66
CA MET A 82 -14.26 21.91 -9.23
C MET A 82 -13.76 23.30 -8.83
N SER A 83 -14.60 24.14 -8.23
CA SER A 83 -14.12 25.42 -7.69
C SER A 83 -13.33 25.20 -6.40
N PHE A 84 -12.66 26.26 -5.90
CA PHE A 84 -12.01 26.18 -4.60
C PHE A 84 -13.03 26.01 -3.46
N GLU A 85 -14.18 26.67 -3.53
CA GLU A 85 -15.26 26.51 -2.53
C GLU A 85 -15.82 25.09 -2.52
N ASP A 86 -15.99 24.47 -3.70
CA ASP A 86 -16.37 23.06 -3.80
C ASP A 86 -15.31 22.15 -3.14
N PHE A 87 -14.02 22.47 -3.34
CA PHE A 87 -12.90 21.74 -2.75
C PHE A 87 -12.87 21.88 -1.23
N GLU A 88 -12.99 23.10 -0.71
CA GLU A 88 -13.00 23.36 0.72
C GLU A 88 -14.15 22.61 1.43
N SER A 89 -15.35 22.62 0.81
CA SER A 89 -16.50 21.87 1.32
C SER A 89 -16.24 20.36 1.34
N ALA A 90 -15.70 19.80 0.26
CA ALA A 90 -15.37 18.37 0.18
C ALA A 90 -14.26 17.97 1.15
N TRP A 91 -13.25 18.81 1.32
CA TRP A 91 -12.14 18.59 2.25
C TRP A 91 -12.60 18.57 3.71
N SER A 92 -13.47 19.51 4.09
CA SER A 92 -14.07 19.55 5.42
C SER A 92 -14.88 18.27 5.72
N ALA A 93 -15.69 17.81 4.75
CA ALA A 93 -16.45 16.57 4.88
C ALA A 93 -15.54 15.32 4.98
N PHE A 94 -14.43 15.29 4.25
CA PHE A 94 -13.42 14.24 4.34
C PHE A 94 -12.78 14.16 5.73
N GLU A 95 -12.33 15.29 6.29
CA GLU A 95 -11.73 15.30 7.64
C GLU A 95 -12.72 14.83 8.71
N GLN A 96 -14.00 15.21 8.61
CA GLN A 96 -15.04 14.74 9.53
C GLN A 96 -15.27 13.22 9.44
N ALA A 97 -15.22 12.64 8.24
CA ALA A 97 -15.39 11.21 8.02
C ALA A 97 -14.18 10.36 8.47
N ARG A 98 -13.01 11.01 8.65
CA ARG A 98 -11.76 10.35 9.01
C ARG A 98 -11.65 10.03 10.50
N VAL A 99 -12.30 10.82 11.36
CA VAL A 99 -12.40 10.62 12.82
C VAL A 99 -13.30 9.45 13.15
#